data_AF-A0A2S5D0K1-F1
#
_entry.id   AF-A0A2S5D0K1-F1
#
_cell.length_a   1.000
_cell.length_b   1.000
_cell.length_c   1.000
_cell.angle_alpha   90.00
_cell.angle_beta   90.00
_cell.angle_gamma   90.00
#
_symmetry.space_group_name_H-M   'P 1'
#
loop_
_entity.id
_entity.type
_entity.pdbx_description
1 polymer ?
#
loop_
_entity_poly.entity_id
_entity_poly.type
_entity_poly.pdbx_seq_one_letter_code
_entity_poly.pdbx_strand_id
1 'polypeptide(L)'
;MSKVDVRVIRDLTESKKRVMTNVVKQIEQRAIPKKSRRWQYSMFTVILTIFIGLFIYAQVNNGDELSANAVPILDETYYDMIFQDAIEANESQESINMTFQSLFELDAYYVYAESKNIKFSEKAIAKQMQAEREKYEKSYKESTVFKDGLTKLNLTLDEFFDKYMEANALKWFAQAELMKEYYRKYENSYQMHAYFAVKKEAMDYFTAKYGQQIAYLENKYNVSKPNMSTQYKYGTVVAMEEDRFLVVTGALQEEIGQLSNEEIITKHTNGVWFPLQEVQDKIAIGQSVNVTYNWQVPLNQYDFVANLEKIEISD
;
A
#
# COMPACT_ATOMS: atom_id res chain seq x y z
N MET A 1 25.30 -113.15 -19.77
CA MET A 1 24.80 -111.79 -19.50
C MET A 1 25.70 -110.78 -20.22
N SER A 2 25.06 -109.84 -20.92
CA SER A 2 25.62 -108.97 -21.96
C SER A 2 26.49 -107.83 -21.41
N LYS A 3 27.57 -107.53 -22.15
CA LYS A 3 28.41 -106.32 -22.03
C LYS A 3 27.56 -105.07 -22.27
N VAL A 4 27.80 -104.00 -21.51
CA VAL A 4 27.27 -102.66 -21.82
C VAL A 4 28.45 -101.69 -21.95
N ASP A 5 28.48 -101.10 -23.13
CA ASP A 5 29.45 -100.23 -23.76
C ASP A 5 29.20 -98.77 -23.32
N VAL A 6 30.19 -98.08 -22.74
CA VAL A 6 30.05 -96.68 -22.31
C VAL A 6 30.48 -95.76 -23.45
N ARG A 7 29.52 -95.32 -24.27
CA ARG A 7 29.76 -94.25 -25.25
C ARG A 7 29.72 -92.89 -24.57
N VAL A 8 30.87 -92.22 -24.55
CA VAL A 8 31.01 -90.80 -24.28
C VAL A 8 30.39 -90.03 -25.43
N ILE A 9 29.21 -89.43 -25.24
CA ILE A 9 28.67 -88.41 -26.16
C ILE A 9 28.00 -87.32 -25.33
N ARG A 10 28.73 -86.24 -25.07
CA ARG A 10 28.13 -84.91 -24.97
C ARG A 10 29.16 -83.89 -25.47
N ASP A 11 28.93 -83.45 -26.70
CA ASP A 11 29.67 -82.38 -27.34
C ASP A 11 29.51 -81.09 -26.51
N LEU A 12 30.62 -80.59 -25.96
CA LEU A 12 30.68 -79.41 -25.09
C LEU A 12 31.00 -78.12 -25.87
N THR A 13 31.07 -78.18 -27.20
CA THR A 13 31.52 -77.08 -28.05
C THR A 13 30.59 -75.87 -27.96
N GLU A 14 29.27 -76.08 -27.91
CA GLU A 14 28.31 -74.98 -27.73
C GLU A 14 28.43 -74.31 -26.37
N SER A 15 28.63 -75.09 -25.30
CA SER A 15 28.72 -74.58 -23.93
C SER A 15 29.97 -73.67 -23.79
N LYS A 16 31.11 -74.11 -24.33
CA LYS A 16 32.35 -73.31 -24.34
C LYS A 16 32.19 -72.03 -25.16
N LYS A 17 31.54 -72.09 -26.34
CA LYS A 17 31.30 -70.91 -27.18
C LYS A 17 30.40 -69.88 -26.47
N ARG A 18 29.39 -70.35 -25.74
CA ARG A 18 28.46 -69.49 -24.98
C ARG A 18 29.16 -68.77 -23.82
N VAL A 19 30.00 -69.49 -23.07
CA VAL A 19 30.78 -68.90 -21.97
C VAL A 19 31.78 -67.88 -22.50
N MET A 20 32.51 -68.21 -23.57
CA MET A 20 33.52 -67.33 -24.15
C MET A 20 32.90 -66.03 -24.69
N THR A 21 31.73 -66.11 -25.34
CA THR A 21 30.99 -64.94 -25.83
C THR A 21 30.53 -64.03 -24.68
N ASN A 22 30.08 -64.60 -23.56
CA ASN A 22 29.64 -63.82 -22.40
C ASN A 22 30.80 -63.13 -21.68
N VAL A 23 31.97 -63.79 -21.59
CA VAL A 23 33.17 -63.22 -20.99
C VAL A 23 33.71 -62.07 -21.84
N VAL A 24 33.77 -62.23 -23.16
CA VAL A 24 34.21 -61.17 -24.08
C VAL A 24 33.29 -59.95 -24.00
N LYS A 25 31.96 -60.14 -23.97
CA LYS A 25 30.99 -59.04 -23.78
C LYS A 25 31.19 -58.27 -22.47
N GLN A 26 31.50 -58.97 -21.37
CA GLN A 26 31.77 -58.32 -20.08
C GLN A 26 33.09 -57.54 -20.07
N ILE A 27 34.11 -58.01 -20.79
CA ILE A 27 35.40 -57.32 -20.90
C ILE A 27 35.24 -56.06 -21.77
N GLU A 28 34.53 -56.14 -22.89
CA GLU A 28 34.24 -54.99 -23.76
C GLU A 28 33.43 -53.90 -23.04
N GLN A 29 32.44 -54.28 -22.20
CA GLN A 29 31.66 -53.33 -21.41
C GLN A 29 32.46 -52.63 -20.31
N ARG A 30 33.56 -53.23 -19.82
CA ARG A 30 34.46 -52.60 -18.83
C ARG A 30 35.49 -51.65 -19.44
N ALA A 31 35.73 -51.74 -20.75
CA ALA A 31 36.72 -50.94 -21.47
C ALA A 31 36.19 -49.56 -21.92
N ILE A 32 34.91 -49.25 -21.75
CA ILE A 32 34.34 -47.94 -22.12
C ILE A 32 34.49 -46.97 -20.92
N PRO A 33 35.37 -45.94 -20.99
CA PRO A 33 35.50 -44.99 -19.90
C PRO A 33 34.22 -44.15 -19.76
N LYS A 34 33.58 -44.21 -18.60
CA LYS A 34 32.43 -43.34 -18.25
C LYS A 34 32.91 -41.89 -18.18
N LYS A 35 32.46 -41.05 -19.12
CA LYS A 35 32.69 -39.60 -19.14
C LYS A 35 32.17 -38.97 -17.84
N SER A 36 33.06 -38.50 -16.95
CA SER A 36 32.67 -37.98 -15.64
C SER A 36 32.05 -36.57 -15.77
N ARG A 37 30.74 -36.46 -15.56
CA ARG A 37 29.96 -35.20 -15.50
C ARG A 37 30.28 -34.29 -14.29
N ARG A 38 31.30 -34.61 -13.47
CA ARG A 38 31.59 -33.93 -12.19
C ARG A 38 32.07 -32.48 -12.33
N TRP A 39 32.65 -32.09 -13.45
CA TRP A 39 33.16 -30.71 -13.64
C TRP A 39 32.05 -29.66 -13.81
N GLN A 40 30.89 -30.04 -14.33
CA GLN A 40 29.77 -29.10 -14.52
C GLN A 40 29.16 -28.71 -13.17
N TYR A 41 28.93 -29.68 -12.28
CA TYR A 41 28.40 -29.39 -10.94
C TYR A 41 29.34 -28.53 -10.09
N SER A 42 30.65 -28.69 -10.22
CA SER A 42 31.64 -27.88 -9.49
C SER A 42 31.66 -26.42 -9.91
N MET A 43 31.44 -26.10 -11.19
CA MET A 43 31.34 -24.71 -11.64
C MET A 43 30.01 -24.08 -11.22
N PHE A 44 28.90 -24.82 -11.30
CA PHE A 44 27.61 -24.32 -10.84
C PHE A 44 27.59 -24.04 -9.35
N THR A 45 28.23 -24.86 -8.52
CA THR A 45 28.35 -24.57 -7.08
C THR A 45 29.19 -23.33 -6.82
N VAL A 46 30.34 -23.15 -7.48
CA VAL A 46 31.18 -21.96 -7.31
C VAL A 46 30.43 -20.69 -7.74
N ILE A 47 29.75 -20.73 -8.89
CA ILE A 47 28.94 -19.61 -9.39
C ILE A 47 27.81 -19.28 -8.40
N LEU A 48 27.06 -20.28 -7.92
CA LEU A 48 26.00 -20.10 -6.93
C LEU A 48 26.55 -19.48 -5.64
N THR A 49 27.72 -19.93 -5.17
CA THR A 49 28.35 -19.43 -3.94
C THR A 49 28.79 -17.97 -4.10
N ILE A 50 29.29 -17.58 -5.28
CA ILE A 50 29.63 -16.18 -5.61
C ILE A 50 28.37 -15.32 -5.65
N PHE A 51 27.28 -15.78 -6.26
CA PHE A 51 26.02 -15.03 -6.30
C PHE A 51 25.39 -14.87 -4.91
N ILE A 52 25.40 -15.93 -4.09
CA ILE A 52 24.94 -15.86 -2.69
C ILE A 52 25.85 -14.91 -1.89
N GLY A 53 27.17 -14.98 -2.08
CA GLY A 53 28.12 -14.08 -1.43
C GLY A 53 27.93 -12.62 -1.82
N LEU A 54 27.69 -12.33 -3.10
CA LEU A 54 27.38 -11.00 -3.61
C LEU A 54 26.01 -10.51 -3.14
N PHE A 55 25.01 -11.40 -3.05
CA PHE A 55 23.69 -11.09 -2.50
C PHE A 55 23.76 -10.74 -1.01
N ILE A 56 24.47 -11.53 -0.21
CA ILE A 56 24.70 -11.25 1.21
C ILE A 56 25.52 -9.97 1.38
N TYR A 57 26.57 -9.78 0.57
CA TYR A 57 27.37 -8.55 0.60
C TYR A 57 26.54 -7.31 0.23
N ALA A 58 25.68 -7.41 -0.78
CA ALA A 58 24.76 -6.33 -1.15
C ALA A 58 23.73 -6.06 -0.05
N GLN A 59 23.15 -7.09 0.57
CA GLN A 59 22.23 -6.93 1.72
C GLN A 59 22.91 -6.32 2.95
N VAL A 60 24.17 -6.70 3.25
CA VAL A 60 24.91 -6.20 4.41
C VAL A 60 25.45 -4.78 4.19
N ASN A 61 25.91 -4.44 2.99
CA ASN A 61 26.44 -3.10 2.69
C ASN A 61 25.36 -2.09 2.27
N ASN A 62 24.22 -2.53 1.74
CA ASN A 62 23.04 -1.69 1.50
C ASN A 62 22.02 -1.80 2.65
N GLY A 63 22.48 -2.21 3.84
CA GLY A 63 21.65 -2.34 5.03
C GLY A 63 20.95 -1.02 5.36
N ASP A 64 19.65 -1.00 5.01
CA ASP A 64 18.56 -0.09 5.43
C ASP A 64 17.38 -0.19 4.43
N GLU A 65 17.52 -0.88 3.30
CA GLU A 65 16.40 -1.14 2.38
C GLU A 65 15.81 -2.52 2.62
N LEU A 66 14.69 -2.55 3.36
CA LEU A 66 13.76 -3.69 3.44
C LEU A 66 13.48 -4.22 2.02
N SER A 67 14.11 -5.32 1.63
CA SER A 67 13.71 -6.10 0.47
C SER A 67 13.67 -7.59 0.83
N ALA A 68 12.46 -8.10 1.00
CA ALA A 68 12.13 -9.50 0.71
C ALA A 68 10.62 -9.76 0.57
N ASN A 69 9.75 -8.99 1.23
CA ASN A 69 8.31 -9.00 0.96
C ASN A 69 7.90 -7.63 0.44
N ALA A 70 7.49 -7.54 -0.84
CA ALA A 70 6.88 -6.32 -1.35
C ALA A 70 5.65 -6.00 -0.48
N VAL A 71 5.52 -4.74 -0.03
CA VAL A 71 4.33 -4.32 0.72
C VAL A 71 3.11 -4.62 -0.13
N PRO A 72 2.14 -5.41 0.37
CA PRO A 72 1.00 -5.81 -0.43
C PRO A 72 0.10 -4.60 -0.69
N ILE A 73 -0.22 -4.38 -1.98
CA ILE A 73 -1.04 -3.29 -2.51
C ILE A 73 -2.31 -3.89 -3.08
N LEU A 74 -3.48 -3.34 -2.70
CA LEU A 74 -4.79 -3.84 -3.08
C LEU A 74 -4.93 -5.35 -2.81
N ASP A 75 -4.52 -5.77 -1.60
CA ASP A 75 -4.54 -7.17 -1.18
C ASP A 75 -5.96 -7.68 -0.99
N GLU A 76 -6.46 -8.37 -2.00
CA GLU A 76 -7.80 -8.94 -2.00
C GLU A 76 -8.08 -9.84 -0.78
N THR A 77 -7.07 -10.53 -0.23
CA THR A 77 -7.25 -11.36 0.98
C THR A 77 -7.55 -10.51 2.20
N TYR A 78 -6.89 -9.35 2.30
CA TYR A 78 -7.12 -8.39 3.38
C TYR A 78 -8.49 -7.69 3.21
N TYR A 79 -8.86 -7.35 1.98
CA TYR A 79 -10.18 -6.78 1.69
C TYR A 79 -11.30 -7.79 2.00
N ASP A 80 -11.15 -9.06 1.60
CA ASP A 80 -12.12 -10.13 1.91
C ASP A 80 -12.32 -10.28 3.42
N MET A 81 -11.24 -10.25 4.20
CA MET A 81 -11.30 -10.28 5.67
C MET A 81 -12.15 -9.12 6.22
N ILE A 82 -11.88 -7.88 5.79
CA ILE A 82 -12.55 -6.69 6.33
C ILE A 82 -14.03 -6.65 5.90
N PHE A 83 -14.34 -6.98 4.65
CA PHE A 83 -15.69 -6.88 4.12
C PHE A 83 -16.59 -8.06 4.50
N GLN A 84 -16.03 -9.25 4.73
CA GLN A 84 -16.81 -10.35 5.28
C GLN A 84 -17.37 -9.98 6.67
N ASP A 85 -16.55 -9.37 7.53
CA ASP A 85 -16.99 -8.90 8.84
C ASP A 85 -18.07 -7.82 8.73
N ALA A 86 -17.91 -6.85 7.83
CA ALA A 86 -18.89 -5.77 7.64
C ALA A 86 -20.25 -6.28 7.13
N ILE A 87 -20.25 -7.26 6.21
CA ILE A 87 -21.47 -7.90 5.70
C ILE A 87 -22.15 -8.72 6.81
N GLU A 88 -21.39 -9.49 7.58
CA GLU A 88 -21.93 -10.31 8.67
C GLU A 88 -22.46 -9.46 9.85
N ALA A 89 -21.85 -8.29 10.09
CA ALA A 89 -22.33 -7.31 11.04
C ALA A 89 -23.53 -6.48 10.53
N ASN A 90 -23.97 -6.71 9.28
CA ASN A 90 -25.03 -5.96 8.60
C ASN A 90 -24.76 -4.44 8.66
N GLU A 91 -23.51 -4.05 8.43
CA GLU A 91 -23.12 -2.64 8.36
C GLU A 91 -23.87 -1.92 7.23
N SER A 92 -24.05 -0.61 7.39
CA SER A 92 -24.63 0.20 6.32
C SER A 92 -23.72 0.21 5.09
N GLN A 93 -24.31 0.32 3.90
CA GLN A 93 -23.55 0.48 2.65
C GLN A 93 -22.61 1.69 2.72
N GLU A 94 -23.00 2.73 3.45
CA GLU A 94 -22.16 3.91 3.68
C GLU A 94 -20.90 3.57 4.50
N SER A 95 -21.04 2.77 5.57
CA SER A 95 -19.90 2.27 6.36
C SER A 95 -18.95 1.44 5.50
N ILE A 96 -19.50 0.51 4.72
CA ILE A 96 -18.73 -0.33 3.79
C ILE A 96 -17.96 0.53 2.78
N ASN A 97 -18.63 1.52 2.17
CA ASN A 97 -17.99 2.45 1.24
C ASN A 97 -16.86 3.26 1.90
N MET A 98 -17.05 3.74 3.13
CA MET A 98 -16.03 4.49 3.87
C MET A 98 -14.82 3.61 4.24
N THR A 99 -15.06 2.37 4.66
CA THR A 99 -14.01 1.39 4.95
C THR A 99 -13.20 1.10 3.70
N PHE A 100 -13.85 0.88 2.55
CA PHE A 100 -13.17 0.69 1.27
C PHE A 100 -12.27 1.86 0.91
N GLN A 101 -12.82 3.09 0.97
CA GLN A 101 -12.03 4.28 0.67
C GLN A 101 -10.84 4.45 1.62
N SER A 102 -10.98 4.09 2.90
CA SER A 102 -9.88 4.23 3.87
C SER A 102 -8.73 3.26 3.60
N LEU A 103 -9.05 2.01 3.26
CA LEU A 103 -8.04 1.01 2.87
C LEU A 103 -7.35 1.40 1.56
N PHE A 104 -8.15 1.82 0.60
CA PHE A 104 -7.71 2.29 -0.71
C PHE A 104 -6.78 3.51 -0.61
N GLU A 105 -7.14 4.48 0.23
CA GLU A 105 -6.34 5.67 0.51
C GLU A 105 -5.00 5.31 1.16
N LEU A 106 -4.98 4.33 2.07
CA LEU A 106 -3.77 3.92 2.76
C LEU A 106 -2.73 3.33 1.79
N ASP A 107 -3.17 2.51 0.83
CA ASP A 107 -2.32 2.00 -0.25
C ASP A 107 -1.79 3.12 -1.15
N ALA A 108 -2.64 4.12 -1.44
CA ALA A 108 -2.28 5.24 -2.28
C ALA A 108 -1.11 6.05 -1.67
N TYR A 109 -1.11 6.29 -0.36
CA TYR A 109 -0.01 7.00 0.30
C TYR A 109 1.32 6.29 0.15
N TYR A 110 1.35 4.98 0.38
CA TYR A 110 2.58 4.20 0.28
C TYR A 110 3.15 4.23 -1.13
N VAL A 111 2.32 3.93 -2.12
CA VAL A 111 2.74 3.92 -3.52
C VAL A 111 3.21 5.31 -3.98
N TYR A 112 2.56 6.37 -3.52
CA TYR A 112 2.96 7.73 -3.85
C TYR A 112 4.27 8.12 -3.16
N ALA A 113 4.45 7.75 -1.90
CA ALA A 113 5.70 7.94 -1.17
C ALA A 113 6.88 7.21 -1.83
N GLU A 114 6.67 5.96 -2.28
CA GLU A 114 7.67 5.22 -3.08
C GLU A 114 8.01 5.97 -4.38
N SER A 115 7.01 6.52 -5.08
CA SER A 115 7.25 7.29 -6.32
C SER A 115 8.11 8.54 -6.10
N LYS A 116 8.05 9.10 -4.88
CA LYS A 116 8.89 10.23 -4.42
C LYS A 116 10.23 9.80 -3.83
N ASN A 117 10.54 8.51 -3.79
CA ASN A 117 11.73 7.94 -3.16
C ASN A 117 11.86 8.30 -1.66
N ILE A 118 10.73 8.39 -0.96
CA ILE A 118 10.73 8.58 0.49
C ILE A 118 11.34 7.34 1.16
N LYS A 119 12.30 7.58 2.06
CA LYS A 119 12.99 6.49 2.78
C LYS A 119 12.23 6.06 4.02
N PHE A 120 12.12 4.75 4.19
CA PHE A 120 11.40 4.09 5.27
C PHE A 120 12.39 3.68 6.36
N SER A 121 12.57 4.51 7.40
CA SER A 121 13.49 4.18 8.50
C SER A 121 12.92 3.06 9.36
N GLU A 122 13.65 1.95 9.48
CA GLU A 122 13.28 0.79 10.31
C GLU A 122 12.90 1.20 11.74
N LYS A 123 13.67 2.11 12.34
CA LYS A 123 13.42 2.61 13.69
C LYS A 123 12.08 3.34 13.81
N ALA A 124 11.71 4.13 12.79
CA ALA A 124 10.47 4.88 12.81
C ALA A 124 9.26 3.98 12.57
N ILE A 125 9.40 2.97 11.71
CA ILE A 125 8.39 1.95 11.45
C ILE A 125 8.16 1.10 12.71
N ALA A 126 9.24 0.63 13.35
CA ALA A 126 9.13 -0.15 14.58
C ALA A 126 8.38 0.63 15.69
N LYS A 127 8.64 1.94 15.80
CA LYS A 127 7.91 2.80 16.73
C LYS A 127 6.42 2.93 16.36
N GLN A 128 6.10 3.08 15.07
CA GLN A 128 4.73 3.13 14.58
C GLN A 128 4.01 1.79 14.84
N MET A 129 4.65 0.67 14.53
CA MET A 129 4.13 -0.68 14.77
C MET A 129 3.83 -0.92 16.24
N GLN A 130 4.73 -0.53 17.14
CA GLN A 130 4.51 -0.68 18.57
C GLN A 130 3.28 0.10 19.05
N ALA A 131 3.14 1.36 18.61
CA ALA A 131 2.00 2.21 18.98
C ALA A 131 0.67 1.63 18.46
N GLU A 132 0.65 1.08 17.23
CA GLU A 132 -0.55 0.42 16.70
C GLU A 132 -0.82 -0.90 17.42
N ARG A 133 0.21 -1.68 17.77
CA ARG A 133 0.05 -2.91 18.54
C ARG A 133 -0.68 -2.70 19.85
N GLU A 134 -0.29 -1.67 20.61
CA GLU A 134 -0.95 -1.33 21.86
C GLU A 134 -2.44 -1.01 21.67
N LYS A 135 -2.83 -0.33 20.58
CA LYS A 135 -4.23 -0.03 20.27
C LYS A 135 -5.04 -1.29 19.96
N TYR A 136 -4.54 -2.18 19.12
CA TYR A 136 -5.28 -3.40 18.78
C TYR A 136 -5.24 -4.44 19.90
N GLU A 137 -4.21 -4.50 20.73
CA GLU A 137 -4.25 -5.33 21.94
C GLU A 137 -5.36 -4.87 22.89
N LYS A 138 -5.58 -3.55 22.97
CA LYS A 138 -6.71 -2.98 23.70
C LYS A 138 -8.04 -3.35 23.02
N SER A 139 -8.19 -3.11 21.72
CA SER A 139 -9.39 -3.50 20.95
C SER A 139 -9.67 -4.99 21.03
N TYR A 140 -8.64 -5.84 20.98
CA TYR A 140 -8.76 -7.27 21.17
C TYR A 140 -9.29 -7.58 22.56
N LYS A 141 -8.86 -6.92 23.63
CA LYS A 141 -9.42 -7.16 24.97
C LYS A 141 -10.88 -6.72 25.09
N GLU A 142 -11.22 -5.57 24.49
CA GLU A 142 -12.46 -4.84 24.73
C GLU A 142 -13.59 -5.12 23.72
N SER A 143 -13.27 -5.57 22.49
CA SER A 143 -14.23 -5.82 21.41
C SER A 143 -14.42 -7.31 21.15
N THR A 144 -15.62 -7.82 21.39
CA THR A 144 -15.99 -9.21 21.03
C THR A 144 -15.99 -9.41 19.52
N VAL A 145 -16.40 -8.38 18.75
CA VAL A 145 -16.43 -8.43 17.28
C VAL A 145 -15.04 -8.69 16.70
N PHE A 146 -14.02 -7.97 17.20
CA PHE A 146 -12.64 -8.16 16.70
C PHE A 146 -12.07 -9.54 17.08
N LYS A 147 -12.35 -10.05 18.28
CA LYS A 147 -11.96 -11.42 18.67
C LYS A 147 -12.61 -12.48 17.77
N ASP A 148 -13.90 -12.31 17.48
CA ASP A 148 -14.67 -13.27 16.69
C ASP A 148 -14.22 -13.26 15.22
N GLY A 149 -13.90 -12.10 14.65
CA GLY A 149 -13.33 -11.98 13.30
C GLY A 149 -12.01 -12.73 13.15
N LEU A 150 -11.06 -12.53 14.09
CA LEU A 150 -9.80 -13.29 14.10
C LEU A 150 -10.03 -14.80 14.21
N THR A 151 -11.00 -15.23 15.02
CA THR A 151 -11.35 -16.64 15.19
C THR A 151 -11.88 -17.27 13.89
N LYS A 152 -12.74 -16.57 13.15
CA LYS A 152 -13.29 -17.05 11.86
C LYS A 152 -12.21 -17.27 10.80
N LEU A 153 -11.20 -16.40 10.81
CA LEU A 153 -10.07 -16.46 9.88
C LEU A 153 -9.00 -17.46 10.31
N ASN A 154 -9.21 -18.11 11.47
CA ASN A 154 -8.24 -19.00 12.10
C ASN A 154 -6.87 -18.31 12.29
N LEU A 155 -6.91 -17.05 12.75
CA LEU A 155 -5.75 -16.23 13.06
C LEU A 155 -5.70 -15.91 14.55
N THR A 156 -4.50 -15.96 15.11
CA THR A 156 -4.20 -15.33 16.40
C THR A 156 -3.98 -13.82 16.23
N LEU A 157 -4.00 -13.08 17.35
CA LEU A 157 -3.66 -11.65 17.32
C LEU A 157 -2.25 -11.42 16.79
N ASP A 158 -1.28 -12.25 17.19
CA ASP A 158 0.11 -12.13 16.74
C ASP A 158 0.24 -12.41 15.24
N GLU A 159 -0.42 -13.46 14.72
CA GLU A 159 -0.42 -13.74 13.27
C GLU A 159 -1.10 -12.63 12.46
N PHE A 160 -2.16 -12.00 12.98
CA PHE A 160 -2.77 -10.83 12.36
C PHE A 160 -1.77 -9.66 12.29
N PHE A 161 -1.01 -9.45 13.37
CA PHE A 161 0.00 -8.40 13.44
C PHE A 161 1.12 -8.62 12.43
N ASP A 162 1.72 -9.81 12.45
CA ASP A 162 2.83 -10.16 11.58
C ASP A 162 2.42 -10.14 10.10
N LYS A 163 1.18 -10.55 9.79
CA LYS A 163 0.71 -10.65 8.40
C LYS A 163 0.24 -9.32 7.81
N TYR A 164 -0.47 -8.49 8.57
CA TYR A 164 -1.16 -7.32 8.02
C TYR A 164 -0.70 -5.99 8.60
N MET A 165 -0.25 -5.96 9.86
CA MET A 165 0.03 -4.70 10.54
C MET A 165 1.43 -4.15 10.22
N GLU A 166 2.41 -5.00 9.96
CA GLU A 166 3.73 -4.55 9.48
C GLU A 166 3.61 -3.78 8.16
N ALA A 167 2.85 -4.35 7.20
CA ALA A 167 2.56 -3.71 5.92
C ALA A 167 1.83 -2.38 6.11
N ASN A 168 0.82 -2.32 6.97
CA ASN A 168 0.06 -1.08 7.20
C ASN A 168 0.88 -0.03 7.96
N ALA A 169 1.80 -0.42 8.84
CA ALA A 169 2.70 0.51 9.52
C ALA A 169 3.60 1.26 8.53
N LEU A 170 4.09 0.59 7.49
CA LEU A 170 4.80 1.22 6.39
C LEU A 170 3.92 2.24 5.66
N LYS A 171 2.65 1.91 5.42
CA LYS A 171 1.69 2.80 4.73
C LYS A 171 1.34 4.03 5.56
N TRP A 172 1.11 3.89 6.87
CA TRP A 172 0.91 5.03 7.77
C TRP A 172 2.16 5.90 7.91
N PHE A 173 3.34 5.28 7.94
CA PHE A 173 4.59 6.02 7.95
C PHE A 173 4.77 6.83 6.65
N ALA A 174 4.46 6.24 5.49
CA ALA A 174 4.44 6.95 4.20
C ALA A 174 3.53 8.18 4.23
N GLN A 175 2.31 8.03 4.74
CA GLN A 175 1.39 9.17 4.90
C GLN A 175 2.01 10.27 5.76
N ALA A 176 2.60 9.92 6.91
CA ALA A 176 3.22 10.89 7.80
C ALA A 176 4.40 11.63 7.16
N GLU A 177 5.23 10.95 6.37
CA GLU A 177 6.34 11.58 5.64
C GLU A 177 5.85 12.49 4.51
N LEU A 178 4.82 12.09 3.76
CA LEU A 178 4.19 12.95 2.75
C LEU A 178 3.61 14.22 3.38
N MET A 179 2.96 14.09 4.54
CA MET A 179 2.47 15.25 5.30
C MET A 179 3.61 16.16 5.75
N LYS A 180 4.74 15.60 6.23
CA LYS A 180 5.92 16.40 6.58
C LYS A 180 6.47 17.16 5.39
N GLU A 181 6.54 16.54 4.22
CA GLU A 181 6.97 17.21 2.98
C GLU A 181 6.05 18.39 2.65
N TYR A 182 4.73 18.20 2.77
CA TYR A 182 3.75 19.27 2.58
C TYR A 182 3.99 20.43 3.56
N TYR A 183 4.11 20.15 4.87
CA TYR A 183 4.36 21.21 5.86
C TYR A 183 5.72 21.89 5.71
N ARG A 184 6.73 21.24 5.15
CA ARG A 184 8.01 21.91 4.82
C ARG A 184 7.86 22.93 3.71
N LYS A 185 6.88 22.73 2.82
CA LYS A 185 6.54 23.69 1.76
C LYS A 185 5.59 24.78 2.26
N TYR A 186 4.70 24.44 3.19
CA TYR A 186 3.65 25.31 3.72
C TYR A 186 3.57 25.21 5.25
N GLU A 187 4.49 25.91 5.94
CA GLU A 187 4.72 25.76 7.39
C GLU A 187 3.47 26.05 8.24
N ASN A 188 2.65 27.00 7.81
CA ASN A 188 1.46 27.44 8.53
C ASN A 188 0.14 26.84 8.00
N SER A 189 0.20 25.82 7.16
CA SER A 189 -0.98 25.15 6.60
C SER A 189 -1.89 24.61 7.70
N TYR A 190 -3.20 24.67 7.46
CA TYR A 190 -4.14 23.93 8.29
C TYR A 190 -4.01 22.43 8.04
N GLN A 191 -4.12 21.63 9.11
CA GLN A 191 -3.95 20.19 9.03
C GLN A 191 -4.92 19.53 8.04
N MET A 192 -6.15 20.03 7.98
CA MET A 192 -7.15 19.55 7.04
C MET A 192 -6.74 19.81 5.58
N HIS A 193 -6.25 21.00 5.26
CA HIS A 193 -5.83 21.36 3.90
C HIS A 193 -4.65 20.49 3.46
N ALA A 194 -3.63 20.36 4.32
CA ALA A 194 -2.50 19.47 4.06
C ALA A 194 -2.94 18.01 3.82
N TYR A 195 -3.86 17.50 4.64
CA TYR A 195 -4.38 16.14 4.51
C TYR A 195 -5.09 15.93 3.16
N PHE A 196 -6.01 16.82 2.77
CA PHE A 196 -6.74 16.66 1.52
C PHE A 196 -5.86 16.87 0.28
N ALA A 197 -4.89 17.77 0.34
CA ALA A 197 -3.90 17.95 -0.73
C ALA A 197 -3.05 16.68 -0.94
N VAL A 198 -2.47 16.15 0.13
CA VAL A 198 -1.65 14.92 0.06
C VAL A 198 -2.50 13.73 -0.37
N LYS A 199 -3.72 13.60 0.17
CA LYS A 199 -4.68 12.57 -0.26
C LYS A 199 -4.94 12.65 -1.75
N LYS A 200 -5.24 13.83 -2.28
CA LYS A 200 -5.53 14.00 -3.71
C LYS A 200 -4.36 13.58 -4.58
N GLU A 201 -3.16 14.09 -4.33
CA GLU A 201 -1.96 13.74 -5.11
C GLU A 201 -1.68 12.23 -5.09
N ALA A 202 -1.77 11.61 -3.90
CA ALA A 202 -1.56 10.18 -3.74
C ALA A 202 -2.62 9.36 -4.51
N MET A 203 -3.88 9.73 -4.41
CA MET A 203 -5.01 9.04 -5.02
C MET A 203 -5.01 9.19 -6.54
N ASP A 204 -4.66 10.36 -7.07
CA ASP A 204 -4.53 10.60 -8.51
C ASP A 204 -3.42 9.72 -9.10
N TYR A 205 -2.25 9.68 -8.44
CA TYR A 205 -1.14 8.81 -8.86
C TYR A 205 -1.52 7.32 -8.78
N PHE A 206 -2.16 6.92 -7.68
CA PHE A 206 -2.55 5.53 -7.45
C PHE A 206 -3.61 5.05 -8.44
N THR A 207 -4.62 5.88 -8.72
CA THR A 207 -5.66 5.58 -9.71
C THR A 207 -5.08 5.46 -11.12
N ALA A 208 -4.14 6.33 -11.49
CA ALA A 208 -3.45 6.24 -12.77
C ALA A 208 -2.67 4.93 -12.95
N LYS A 209 -2.11 4.39 -11.86
CA LYS A 209 -1.30 3.17 -11.86
C LYS A 209 -2.12 1.88 -11.73
N TYR A 210 -3.19 1.87 -10.91
CA TYR A 210 -3.94 0.66 -10.53
C TYR A 210 -5.41 0.67 -10.96
N GLY A 211 -5.84 1.59 -11.83
CA GLY A 211 -7.25 1.80 -12.17
C GLY A 211 -8.07 0.54 -12.50
N GLN A 212 -7.48 -0.45 -13.20
CA GLN A 212 -8.17 -1.71 -13.51
C GLN A 212 -8.44 -2.58 -12.28
N GLN A 213 -7.46 -2.71 -11.38
CA GLN A 213 -7.60 -3.49 -10.15
C GLN A 213 -8.56 -2.81 -9.17
N ILE A 214 -8.51 -1.48 -9.11
CA ILE A 214 -9.46 -0.67 -8.31
C ILE A 214 -10.89 -0.94 -8.79
N ALA A 215 -11.14 -0.80 -10.10
CA ALA A 215 -12.48 -1.04 -10.66
C ALA A 215 -12.97 -2.49 -10.44
N TYR A 216 -12.06 -3.46 -10.46
CA TYR A 216 -12.38 -4.85 -10.12
C TYR A 216 -12.84 -5.00 -8.67
N LEU A 217 -12.09 -4.45 -7.71
CA LEU A 217 -12.44 -4.54 -6.29
C LEU A 217 -13.72 -3.73 -5.98
N GLU A 218 -13.89 -2.56 -6.61
CA GLU A 218 -15.12 -1.77 -6.49
C GLU A 218 -16.36 -2.58 -6.88
N ASN A 219 -16.27 -3.32 -7.99
CA ASN A 219 -17.34 -4.20 -8.45
C ASN A 219 -17.52 -5.43 -7.55
N LYS A 220 -16.42 -6.08 -7.14
CA LYS A 220 -16.45 -7.28 -6.28
C LYS A 220 -17.18 -7.02 -4.96
N TYR A 221 -16.90 -5.90 -4.31
CA TYR A 221 -17.50 -5.55 -3.01
C TYR A 221 -18.74 -4.66 -3.13
N ASN A 222 -19.19 -4.38 -4.35
CA ASN A 222 -20.33 -3.49 -4.63
C ASN A 222 -20.20 -2.14 -3.88
N VAL A 223 -19.03 -1.54 -3.96
CA VAL A 223 -18.73 -0.26 -3.30
C VAL A 223 -18.71 0.87 -4.31
N SER A 224 -19.04 2.06 -3.81
CA SER A 224 -18.98 3.29 -4.59
C SER A 224 -18.26 4.37 -3.81
N LYS A 225 -17.91 5.48 -4.47
CA LYS A 225 -17.47 6.68 -3.76
C LYS A 225 -18.53 7.07 -2.71
N PRO A 226 -18.13 7.33 -1.46
CA PRO A 226 -19.05 7.72 -0.41
C PRO A 226 -19.68 9.06 -0.76
N ASN A 227 -20.97 9.21 -0.49
CA ASN A 227 -21.67 10.46 -0.69
C ASN A 227 -21.32 11.41 0.46
N MET A 228 -20.40 12.34 0.21
CA MET A 228 -20.04 13.35 1.20
C MET A 228 -21.11 14.44 1.24
N SER A 229 -21.53 14.83 2.44
CA SER A 229 -22.43 15.98 2.60
C SER A 229 -21.77 17.24 2.05
N THR A 230 -22.37 17.80 1.00
CA THR A 230 -21.91 19.03 0.34
C THR A 230 -22.61 20.25 0.92
N GLN A 231 -21.85 21.31 1.13
CA GLN A 231 -22.31 22.61 1.57
C GLN A 231 -21.96 23.67 0.53
N TYR A 232 -22.62 24.82 0.61
CA TYR A 232 -22.50 25.92 -0.34
C TYR A 232 -22.19 27.22 0.39
N LYS A 233 -21.27 28.02 -0.15
CA LYS A 233 -20.93 29.35 0.35
C LYS A 233 -20.77 30.32 -0.80
N TYR A 234 -21.51 31.42 -0.74
CA TYR A 234 -21.27 32.59 -1.59
C TYR A 234 -20.55 33.66 -0.78
N GLY A 235 -19.54 34.32 -1.35
CA GLY A 235 -18.88 35.43 -0.68
C GLY A 235 -17.71 36.00 -1.46
N THR A 236 -16.98 36.90 -0.82
CA THR A 236 -15.83 37.59 -1.40
C THR A 236 -14.54 36.94 -0.93
N VAL A 237 -13.57 36.75 -1.82
CA VAL A 237 -12.20 36.36 -1.45
C VAL A 237 -11.53 37.55 -0.77
N VAL A 238 -11.31 37.48 0.54
CA VAL A 238 -10.78 38.63 1.31
C VAL A 238 -9.28 38.49 1.61
N ALA A 239 -8.75 37.27 1.59
CA ALA A 239 -7.33 37.01 1.78
C ALA A 239 -6.87 35.79 0.96
N MET A 240 -5.60 35.82 0.56
CA MET A 240 -4.89 34.69 -0.04
C MET A 240 -3.54 34.57 0.65
N GLU A 241 -3.24 33.36 1.10
CA GLU A 241 -1.96 32.96 1.69
C GLU A 241 -1.31 31.91 0.77
N GLU A 242 -0.17 31.35 1.18
CA GLU A 242 0.63 30.46 0.30
C GLU A 242 -0.13 29.25 -0.22
N ASP A 243 -1.01 28.65 0.60
CA ASP A 243 -1.74 27.43 0.27
C ASP A 243 -3.25 27.49 0.55
N ARG A 244 -3.76 28.66 0.92
CA ARG A 244 -5.17 28.84 1.29
C ARG A 244 -5.70 30.22 0.95
N PHE A 245 -7.02 30.32 0.88
CA PHE A 245 -7.72 31.59 0.72
C PHE A 245 -8.95 31.64 1.62
N LEU A 246 -9.34 32.86 1.99
CA LEU A 246 -10.46 33.14 2.90
C LEU A 246 -11.63 33.71 2.11
N VAL A 247 -12.80 33.13 2.29
CA VAL A 247 -14.07 33.65 1.75
C VAL A 247 -14.96 34.13 2.89
N VAL A 248 -15.48 35.34 2.77
CA VAL A 248 -16.40 35.95 3.75
C VAL A 248 -17.66 36.41 3.03
N THR A 249 -18.83 36.00 3.53
CA THR A 249 -20.10 36.37 2.91
C THR A 249 -20.50 37.77 3.35
N GLY A 250 -20.79 38.65 2.39
CA GLY A 250 -21.18 40.04 2.66
C GLY A 250 -20.00 41.02 2.80
N ALA A 251 -18.76 40.53 2.75
CA ALA A 251 -17.58 41.38 2.78
C ALA A 251 -17.50 42.25 1.51
N LEU A 252 -17.29 43.55 1.71
CA LEU A 252 -17.16 44.53 0.63
C LEU A 252 -15.70 44.69 0.24
N GLN A 253 -15.44 44.97 -1.04
CA GLN A 253 -14.09 45.19 -1.54
C GLN A 253 -13.36 46.34 -0.82
N GLU A 254 -14.10 47.36 -0.35
CA GLU A 254 -13.55 48.49 0.40
C GLU A 254 -13.03 48.10 1.79
N GLU A 255 -13.54 47.01 2.38
CA GLU A 255 -13.08 46.51 3.68
C GLU A 255 -11.70 45.86 3.57
N ILE A 256 -11.37 45.35 2.38
CA ILE A 256 -10.11 44.66 2.09
C ILE A 256 -8.97 45.69 2.11
N GLY A 257 -8.01 45.47 3.00
CA GLY A 257 -6.88 46.38 3.22
C GLY A 257 -7.15 47.53 4.20
N GLN A 258 -8.41 47.72 4.62
CA GLN A 258 -8.77 48.62 5.73
C GLN A 258 -8.87 47.87 7.06
N LEU A 259 -9.39 46.65 7.01
CA LEU A 259 -9.56 45.76 8.15
C LEU A 259 -8.61 44.58 8.02
N SER A 260 -8.16 44.06 9.17
CA SER A 260 -7.49 42.76 9.25
C SER A 260 -8.46 41.61 8.94
N ASN A 261 -7.92 40.45 8.56
CA ASN A 261 -8.75 39.26 8.28
C ASN A 261 -9.64 38.89 9.47
N GLU A 262 -9.10 38.97 10.69
CA GLU A 262 -9.84 38.68 11.93
C GLU A 262 -10.99 39.67 12.17
N GLU A 263 -10.78 40.95 11.88
CA GLU A 263 -11.82 41.97 11.98
C GLU A 263 -12.93 41.76 10.93
N ILE A 264 -12.57 41.40 9.70
CA ILE A 264 -13.55 41.08 8.64
C ILE A 264 -14.37 39.85 9.03
N ILE A 265 -13.72 38.78 9.50
CA ILE A 265 -14.39 37.55 9.97
C ILE A 265 -15.33 37.86 11.13
N THR A 266 -14.88 38.64 12.11
CA THR A 266 -15.68 38.98 13.29
C THR A 266 -16.87 39.87 12.92
N LYS A 267 -16.69 40.83 12.00
CA LYS A 267 -17.75 41.73 11.53
C LYS A 267 -18.88 40.97 10.83
N HIS A 268 -18.54 39.98 9.99
CA HIS A 268 -19.51 39.23 9.18
C HIS A 268 -19.89 37.88 9.78
N THR A 269 -19.19 37.44 10.82
CA THR A 269 -19.45 36.21 11.59
C THR A 269 -19.43 34.90 10.79
N ASN A 270 -18.65 34.83 9.70
CA ASN A 270 -18.78 33.72 8.73
C ASN A 270 -17.52 33.42 7.87
N GLY A 271 -16.31 33.56 8.42
CA GLY A 271 -15.06 33.25 7.72
C GLY A 271 -14.92 31.77 7.39
N VAL A 272 -14.53 31.43 6.16
CA VAL A 272 -14.17 30.05 5.78
C VAL A 272 -12.91 30.04 4.92
N TRP A 273 -11.91 29.28 5.38
CA TRP A 273 -10.65 29.02 4.68
C TRP A 273 -10.72 27.78 3.81
N PHE A 274 -10.27 27.91 2.56
CA PHE A 274 -10.23 26.85 1.55
C PHE A 274 -8.81 26.67 1.00
N PRO A 275 -8.43 25.47 0.53
CA PRO A 275 -7.12 25.22 -0.07
C PRO A 275 -6.98 25.92 -1.44
N LEU A 276 -5.80 26.49 -1.71
CA LEU A 276 -5.54 27.33 -2.88
C LEU A 276 -5.01 26.57 -4.12
N GLN A 277 -4.40 25.40 -3.93
CA GLN A 277 -3.59 24.72 -4.95
C GLN A 277 -4.23 24.55 -6.33
N GLU A 278 -5.54 24.33 -6.42
CA GLU A 278 -6.23 24.06 -7.70
C GLU A 278 -6.82 25.31 -8.37
N VAL A 279 -6.82 26.42 -7.64
CA VAL A 279 -7.58 27.62 -7.98
C VAL A 279 -6.75 28.89 -7.93
N GLN A 280 -5.45 28.80 -7.60
CA GLN A 280 -4.53 29.93 -7.49
C GLN A 280 -4.57 30.86 -8.71
N ASP A 281 -4.63 30.31 -9.92
CA ASP A 281 -4.65 31.09 -11.16
C ASP A 281 -6.05 31.58 -11.57
N LYS A 282 -7.09 31.21 -10.81
CA LYS A 282 -8.51 31.48 -11.13
C LYS A 282 -9.14 32.54 -10.24
N ILE A 283 -8.58 32.77 -9.05
CA ILE A 283 -9.16 33.68 -8.07
C ILE A 283 -8.21 34.82 -7.71
N ALA A 284 -8.80 35.95 -7.35
CA ALA A 284 -8.10 37.11 -6.83
C ALA A 284 -8.80 37.68 -5.60
N ILE A 285 -8.03 38.37 -4.76
CA ILE A 285 -8.60 39.13 -3.63
C ILE A 285 -9.59 40.18 -4.17
N GLY A 286 -10.74 40.30 -3.51
CA GLY A 286 -11.86 41.16 -3.89
C GLY A 286 -12.87 40.53 -4.82
N GLN A 287 -12.62 39.31 -5.30
CA GLN A 287 -13.51 38.62 -6.23
C GLN A 287 -14.64 37.88 -5.51
N SER A 288 -15.86 37.99 -6.05
CA SER A 288 -17.02 37.22 -5.59
C SER A 288 -16.96 35.79 -6.13
N VAL A 289 -17.22 34.82 -5.26
CA VAL A 289 -17.12 33.40 -5.57
C VAL A 289 -18.29 32.61 -4.96
N ASN A 290 -18.73 31.58 -5.69
CA ASN A 290 -19.57 30.51 -5.19
C ASN A 290 -18.71 29.28 -4.96
N VAL A 291 -18.73 28.75 -3.74
CA VAL A 291 -17.93 27.62 -3.31
C VAL A 291 -18.84 26.46 -2.91
N THR A 292 -18.57 25.29 -3.47
CA THR A 292 -19.07 24.01 -2.95
C THR A 292 -17.96 23.36 -2.15
N TYR A 293 -18.28 22.92 -0.95
CA TYR A 293 -17.30 22.35 -0.02
C TYR A 293 -17.89 21.20 0.78
N ASN A 294 -17.02 20.40 1.37
CA ASN A 294 -17.38 19.39 2.36
C ASN A 294 -16.36 19.47 3.51
N TRP A 295 -16.54 18.65 4.56
CA TRP A 295 -15.65 18.55 5.72
C TRP A 295 -15.20 19.90 6.30
N GLN A 296 -15.82 20.35 7.38
CA GLN A 296 -15.42 21.60 8.04
C GLN A 296 -14.95 21.36 9.47
N VAL A 297 -13.96 22.13 9.90
CA VAL A 297 -13.48 22.18 11.28
C VAL A 297 -13.49 23.64 11.75
N PRO A 298 -14.09 23.94 12.91
CA PRO A 298 -14.02 25.29 13.47
C PRO A 298 -12.59 25.62 13.90
N LEU A 299 -12.09 26.79 13.52
CA LEU A 299 -10.90 27.41 14.09
C LEU A 299 -11.26 28.24 15.33
N ASN A 300 -12.39 28.93 15.26
CA ASN A 300 -13.00 29.66 16.36
C ASN A 300 -14.52 29.77 16.13
N GLN A 301 -15.20 30.66 16.85
CA GLN A 301 -16.66 30.81 16.79
C GLN A 301 -17.19 31.16 15.38
N TYR A 302 -16.42 31.91 14.59
CA TYR A 302 -16.84 32.48 13.31
C TYR A 302 -15.90 32.14 12.15
N ASP A 303 -14.88 31.33 12.40
CA ASP A 303 -13.85 30.97 11.44
C ASP A 303 -13.75 29.45 11.32
N PHE A 304 -13.71 28.97 10.09
CA PHE A 304 -13.73 27.55 9.76
C PHE A 304 -12.70 27.23 8.70
N VAL A 305 -12.18 26.00 8.72
CA VAL A 305 -11.42 25.41 7.62
C VAL A 305 -12.32 24.40 6.94
N ALA A 306 -12.35 24.41 5.61
CA ALA A 306 -13.11 23.45 4.83
C ALA A 306 -12.32 22.92 3.63
N ASN A 307 -12.70 21.72 3.18
CA ASN A 307 -12.19 21.17 1.93
C ASN A 307 -12.97 21.70 0.72
N LEU A 308 -12.27 22.14 -0.31
CA LEU A 308 -12.87 22.70 -1.52
C LEU A 308 -13.23 21.57 -2.50
N GLU A 309 -14.48 21.53 -2.94
CA GLU A 309 -14.94 20.62 -4.01
C GLU A 309 -15.04 21.34 -5.35
N LYS A 310 -15.58 22.56 -5.35
CA LYS A 310 -15.76 23.37 -6.56
C LYS A 310 -15.77 24.85 -6.22
N ILE A 311 -15.25 25.66 -7.14
CA ILE A 311 -15.40 27.12 -7.10
C ILE A 311 -15.91 27.64 -8.45
N GLU A 312 -16.78 28.64 -8.39
CA GLU A 312 -17.26 29.39 -9.54
C GLU A 312 -17.08 30.88 -9.27
N ILE A 313 -16.49 31.58 -10.22
CA ILE A 313 -16.37 33.04 -10.18
C ILE A 313 -17.75 33.64 -10.46
N SER A 314 -18.17 34.59 -9.64
CA SER A 314 -19.38 35.37 -9.88
C SER A 314 -19.00 36.67 -10.55
N ASP A 315 -19.63 36.95 -11.69
CA ASP A 315 -19.54 38.24 -12.39
C ASP A 315 -20.30 39.35 -11.65
#